data_AF-A0A4Q3TWU9-F1
#
_entry.id   AF-A0A4Q3TWU9-F1
#
_cell.length_a   1.000
_cell.length_b   1.000
_cell.length_c   1.000
_cell.angle_alpha   90.00
_cell.angle_beta   90.00
_cell.angle_gamma   90.00
#
_symmetry.space_group_name_H-M   'P 1'
#
loop_
_entity.id
_entity.type
_entity.pdbx_description
1 polymer ?
#
loop_
_entity_poly.entity_id
_entity_poly.type
_entity_poly.pdbx_seq_one_letter_code
_entity_poly.pdbx_strand_id
1 'polypeptide(L)'
;MWEIQEVRHKEGDAPADSTEDVVTLMTIHKAKGLEFPVVVLPDTTAGFRGAPRDILVDPRKHLVTVKPGKIPPLAHRFVEEERARRDHDEGLRLLYVALTRAQKRLCVCLYPPNPRISMNTVLNQRLRDDVLPGVVVRDGMAKPVPV
;
A
#
# COMPACT_ATOMS: atom_id res chain seq x y z
N MET A 1 4.45 -22.01 19.18
CA MET A 1 4.93 -20.63 19.40
C MET A 1 5.60 -20.23 18.11
N TRP A 2 5.05 -19.27 17.36
CA TRP A 2 5.61 -18.87 16.07
C TRP A 2 6.76 -17.89 16.33
N GLU A 3 7.95 -18.22 15.85
CA GLU A 3 9.14 -17.38 15.98
C GLU A 3 9.30 -16.57 14.69
N ILE A 4 9.32 -15.24 14.81
CA ILE A 4 9.53 -14.35 13.66
C ILE A 4 11.03 -14.32 13.41
N GLN A 5 11.49 -15.07 12.42
CA GLN A 5 12.89 -15.01 12.00
C GLN A 5 13.10 -13.83 11.04
N GLU A 6 13.96 -12.90 11.44
CA GLU A 6 14.33 -11.75 10.62
C GLU A 6 15.34 -12.21 9.54
N VAL A 7 14.84 -12.76 8.44
CA VAL A 7 15.71 -13.20 7.33
C VAL A 7 16.23 -11.98 6.58
N ARG A 8 17.42 -11.51 6.98
CA ARG A 8 18.11 -10.37 6.37
C ARG A 8 18.60 -10.69 4.95
N HIS A 9 17.71 -10.55 3.96
CA HIS A 9 18.11 -10.48 2.56
C HIS A 9 18.78 -9.12 2.29
N LYS A 10 20.08 -9.15 1.98
CA LYS A 10 20.83 -7.98 1.47
C LYS A 10 20.18 -7.52 0.16
N GLU A 11 20.21 -6.22 -0.12
CA GLU A 11 19.75 -5.70 -1.41
C GLU A 11 20.52 -6.38 -2.55
N GLY A 12 19.80 -7.03 -3.45
CA GLY A 12 20.36 -7.77 -4.60
C GLY A 12 20.38 -9.29 -4.45
N ASP A 13 20.06 -9.84 -3.28
CA ASP A 13 19.83 -11.29 -3.15
C ASP A 13 18.41 -11.58 -3.65
N ALA A 14 18.29 -12.28 -4.79
CA ALA A 14 17.05 -12.96 -5.09
C ALA A 14 16.77 -13.90 -3.89
N PRO A 15 15.53 -13.99 -3.37
CA PRO A 15 15.23 -15.00 -2.39
C PRO A 15 15.58 -16.33 -3.05
N ALA A 16 16.69 -16.93 -2.62
CA ALA A 16 17.02 -18.29 -2.96
C ALA A 16 15.82 -19.13 -2.54
N ASP A 17 15.49 -20.12 -3.36
CA ASP A 17 14.41 -21.09 -3.13
C ASP A 17 14.53 -21.62 -1.70
N SER A 18 13.85 -20.95 -0.75
CA SER A 18 14.04 -21.22 0.66
C SER A 18 13.20 -22.45 0.90
N THR A 19 13.87 -23.60 1.04
CA THR A 19 13.27 -24.90 1.34
C THR A 19 12.58 -24.97 2.71
N GLU A 20 12.41 -23.83 3.39
CA GLU A 20 11.79 -23.70 4.69
C GLU A 20 10.34 -23.21 4.53
N ASP A 21 9.41 -23.88 5.22
CA ASP A 21 7.98 -23.57 5.23
C ASP A 21 7.71 -22.32 6.09
N VAL A 22 8.00 -21.14 5.52
CA VAL A 22 7.96 -19.85 6.21
C VAL A 22 7.22 -18.78 5.41
N VAL A 23 6.66 -17.80 6.12
CA VAL A 23 6.08 -16.59 5.52
C VAL A 23 7.14 -15.51 5.44
N THR A 24 7.44 -15.04 4.24
CA THR A 24 8.44 -13.98 4.03
C THR A 24 7.79 -12.60 4.09
N LEU A 25 8.26 -11.76 5.01
CA LEU A 25 7.86 -10.35 5.10
C LEU A 25 8.90 -9.47 4.42
N MET A 26 8.47 -8.66 3.46
CA MET A 26 9.35 -7.75 2.72
C MET A 26 8.61 -6.49 2.28
N THR A 27 9.36 -5.46 1.89
CA THR A 27 8.79 -4.24 1.33
C THR A 27 8.41 -4.43 -0.14
N ILE A 28 7.43 -3.67 -0.63
CA ILE A 28 7.01 -3.69 -2.04
C ILE A 28 8.20 -3.40 -2.98
N HIS A 29 9.09 -2.48 -2.57
CA HIS A 29 10.30 -2.16 -3.31
C HIS A 29 11.21 -3.39 -3.48
N LYS A 30 11.42 -4.17 -2.42
CA LYS A 30 12.23 -5.41 -2.46
C LYS A 30 11.54 -6.51 -3.29
N ALA A 31 10.22 -6.52 -3.35
CA ALA A 31 9.47 -7.49 -4.14
C ALA A 31 9.52 -7.22 -5.67
N LYS A 32 10.04 -6.06 -6.11
CA LYS A 32 10.07 -5.70 -7.54
C LYS A 32 10.91 -6.71 -8.33
N GLY A 33 10.30 -7.31 -9.36
CA GLY A 33 10.94 -8.32 -10.20
C GLY A 33 10.88 -9.75 -9.62
N LEU A 34 10.35 -9.90 -8.41
CA LEU A 34 10.06 -11.20 -7.81
C LEU A 34 8.58 -11.55 -8.03
N GLU A 35 8.26 -12.84 -7.98
CA GLU A 35 6.88 -13.32 -8.05
C GLU A 35 6.65 -14.40 -6.99
N PHE A 36 5.43 -14.45 -6.44
CA PHE A 36 5.07 -15.38 -5.39
C PHE A 36 3.74 -16.07 -5.72
N PRO A 37 3.57 -17.35 -5.35
CA PRO A 37 2.30 -18.05 -5.55
C PRO A 37 1.12 -17.33 -4.87
N VAL A 38 1.34 -16.81 -3.67
CA VAL A 38 0.36 -16.10 -2.86
C VAL A 38 0.99 -14.82 -2.31
N VAL A 39 0.29 -13.69 -2.41
CA VAL A 39 0.70 -12.41 -1.84
C VAL A 39 -0.41 -11.86 -0.95
N VAL A 40 -0.02 -11.36 0.23
CA VAL A 40 -0.93 -10.70 1.17
C VAL A 40 -0.50 -9.24 1.34
N LEU A 41 -1.42 -8.31 1.07
CA LEU A 41 -1.25 -6.88 1.31
C LEU A 41 -2.00 -6.50 2.59
N PRO A 42 -1.31 -6.37 3.74
CA PRO A 42 -1.96 -6.25 5.05
C PRO A 42 -2.62 -4.90 5.30
N ASP A 43 -2.19 -3.84 4.62
CA ASP A 43 -2.82 -2.52 4.70
C ASP A 43 -2.73 -1.80 3.35
N THR A 44 -3.89 -1.47 2.78
CA THR A 44 -4.00 -0.62 1.59
C THR A 44 -4.88 0.61 1.84
N THR A 45 -5.13 0.95 3.11
CA THR A 45 -5.97 2.08 3.52
C THR A 45 -5.17 3.32 3.89
N ALA A 46 -3.89 3.17 4.21
CA ALA A 46 -2.97 4.28 4.40
C ALA A 46 -2.81 5.07 3.09
N GLY A 47 -3.06 6.38 3.15
CA GLY A 47 -2.84 7.26 2.00
C GLY A 47 -1.35 7.42 1.67
N PHE A 48 -1.02 7.57 0.39
CA PHE A 48 0.35 7.78 -0.09
C PHE A 48 0.92 9.19 0.22
N ARG A 49 0.32 9.94 1.15
CA ARG A 49 0.79 11.29 1.49
C ARG A 49 1.81 11.23 2.62
N GLY A 50 2.99 11.80 2.37
CA GLY A 50 3.95 12.05 3.43
C GLY A 50 3.43 13.07 4.46
N ALA A 51 4.01 13.06 5.65
CA ALA A 51 3.74 14.07 6.66
C ALA A 51 4.11 15.48 6.14
N PRO A 52 3.33 16.51 6.50
CA PRO A 52 3.66 17.90 6.19
C PRO A 52 5.03 18.25 6.79
N ARG A 53 5.81 19.06 6.07
CA ARG A 53 7.16 19.47 6.50
C ARG A 53 7.31 20.98 6.47
N ASP A 54 7.94 21.52 7.50
CA ASP A 54 8.20 22.96 7.58
C ASP A 54 9.27 23.41 6.59
N ILE A 55 10.17 22.51 6.19
CA ILE A 55 11.18 22.77 5.18
C ILE A 55 10.98 21.79 4.02
N LEU A 56 10.82 22.33 2.82
CA LEU A 56 10.69 21.57 1.59
C LEU A 56 11.78 21.99 0.61
N VAL A 57 12.45 20.99 0.04
CA VAL A 57 13.46 21.16 -1.00
C VAL A 57 12.94 20.49 -2.27
N ASP A 58 12.84 21.26 -3.34
CA ASP A 58 12.59 20.75 -4.68
C ASP A 58 13.89 20.84 -5.50
N PRO A 59 14.67 19.74 -5.60
CA PRO A 59 15.93 19.76 -6.33
C PRO A 59 15.74 19.96 -7.83
N ARG A 60 14.56 19.66 -8.40
CA ARG A 60 14.29 19.86 -9.84
C ARG A 60 14.09 21.33 -10.19
N LYS A 61 13.60 22.11 -9.22
CA LYS A 61 13.34 23.55 -9.37
C LYS A 61 14.40 24.41 -8.67
N HIS A 62 15.44 23.79 -8.10
CA HIS A 62 16.45 24.43 -7.25
C HIS A 62 15.83 25.34 -6.18
N LEU A 63 14.70 24.92 -5.62
CA LEU A 63 13.88 25.74 -4.72
C LEU A 63 13.89 25.16 -3.32
N VAL A 64 14.15 26.01 -2.33
CA VAL A 64 13.96 25.70 -0.93
C VAL A 64 12.87 26.61 -0.40
N THR A 65 11.87 26.03 0.24
CA THR A 65 10.78 26.78 0.87
C THR A 65 10.70 26.43 2.34
N VAL A 66 10.40 27.44 3.14
CA VAL A 66 10.25 27.32 4.59
C VAL A 66 8.87 27.81 4.99
N LYS A 67 8.28 27.14 5.97
CA LYS A 67 7.04 27.52 6.64
C LYS A 67 7.39 28.05 8.04
N PRO A 68 7.62 29.36 8.19
CA PRO A 68 8.08 29.93 9.46
C PRO A 68 6.99 30.04 10.53
N GLY A 69 5.72 29.71 10.21
CA GLY A 69 4.61 29.83 11.14
C GLY A 69 3.37 29.05 10.67
N LYS A 70 2.21 29.35 11.25
CA LYS A 70 0.97 28.59 10.96
C LYS A 70 0.52 28.71 9.50
N ILE A 71 0.73 29.87 8.88
CA ILE A 71 0.32 30.14 7.50
C ILE A 71 1.52 29.90 6.57
N PRO A 72 1.47 28.87 5.69
CA PRO A 72 2.54 28.64 4.73
C PRO A 72 2.54 29.70 3.63
N PRO A 73 3.73 30.20 3.22
CA PRO A 73 3.87 31.04 2.03
C PRO A 73 3.33 30.34 0.77
N LEU A 74 2.90 31.12 -0.23
CA LEU A 74 2.37 30.56 -1.48
C LEU A 74 3.36 29.60 -2.16
N ALA A 75 4.65 29.95 -2.16
CA ALA A 75 5.70 29.09 -2.71
C ALA A 75 5.81 27.75 -1.97
N HIS A 76 5.66 27.74 -0.64
CA HIS A 76 5.70 26.51 0.17
C HIS A 76 4.50 25.62 -0.14
N ARG A 77 3.28 26.19 -0.20
CA ARG A 77 2.08 25.45 -0.60
C ARG A 77 2.20 24.83 -1.98
N PHE A 78 2.71 25.59 -2.95
CA PHE A 78 2.91 25.11 -4.31
C PHE A 78 3.87 23.90 -4.35
N VAL A 79 5.00 23.97 -3.63
CA VAL A 79 5.95 22.84 -3.56
C VAL A 79 5.36 21.65 -2.82
N GLU A 80 4.59 21.87 -1.76
CA GLU A 80 3.91 20.83 -0.99
C GLU A 80 2.88 20.07 -1.85
N GLU A 81 2.05 20.79 -2.61
CA GLU A 81 1.05 20.20 -3.50
C GLU A 81 1.70 19.37 -4.63
N GLU A 82 2.75 19.91 -5.24
CA GLU A 82 3.53 19.22 -6.28
C GLU A 82 4.23 17.96 -5.75
N ARG A 83 4.73 18.01 -4.51
CA ARG A 83 5.30 16.86 -3.84
C ARG A 83 4.22 15.82 -3.53
N ALA A 84 3.08 16.23 -2.99
CA ALA A 84 1.98 15.33 -2.69
C ALA A 84 1.45 14.63 -3.95
N ARG A 85 1.43 15.32 -5.10
CA ARG A 85 1.09 14.70 -6.39
C ARG A 85 2.11 13.64 -6.80
N ARG A 86 3.42 13.94 -6.68
CA ARG A 86 4.48 12.97 -6.98
C ARG A 86 4.44 11.76 -6.06
N ASP A 87 4.23 11.97 -4.76
CA ASP A 87 4.13 10.89 -3.77
C ASP A 87 2.89 10.02 -4.06
N HIS A 88 1.78 10.63 -4.51
CA HIS A 88 0.60 9.89 -4.95
C HIS A 88 0.86 9.03 -6.19
N ASP A 89 1.47 9.60 -7.23
CA ASP A 89 1.81 8.86 -8.46
C ASP A 89 2.76 7.70 -8.17
N GLU A 90 3.73 7.90 -7.27
CA GLU A 90 4.63 6.83 -6.84
C GLU A 90 3.91 5.75 -6.03
N GLY A 91 2.99 6.16 -5.16
CA GLY A 91 2.09 5.26 -4.46
C GLY A 91 1.31 4.34 -5.41
N LEU A 92 0.79 4.89 -6.51
CA LEU A 92 0.10 4.10 -7.54
C LEU A 92 1.04 3.11 -8.24
N ARG A 93 2.29 3.51 -8.53
CA ARG A 93 3.30 2.59 -9.09
C ARG A 93 3.63 1.45 -8.13
N LEU A 94 3.80 1.75 -6.84
CA LEU A 94 4.05 0.74 -5.82
C LEU A 94 2.85 -0.20 -5.65
N LEU A 95 1.63 0.35 -5.63
CA LEU A 95 0.42 -0.47 -5.61
C LEU A 95 0.37 -1.40 -6.83
N TYR A 96 0.66 -0.89 -8.03
CA TYR A 96 0.75 -1.72 -9.23
C TYR A 96 1.79 -2.83 -9.10
N VAL A 97 2.98 -2.54 -8.60
CA VAL A 97 4.01 -3.56 -8.34
C VAL A 97 3.46 -4.62 -7.39
N ALA A 98 2.89 -4.22 -6.25
CA ALA A 98 2.33 -5.10 -5.24
C ALA A 98 1.22 -6.03 -5.81
N LEU A 99 0.27 -5.47 -6.56
CA LEU A 99 -0.84 -6.20 -7.17
C LEU A 99 -0.37 -7.23 -8.21
N THR A 100 0.77 -6.97 -8.85
CA THR A 100 1.34 -7.84 -9.90
C THR A 100 2.37 -8.84 -9.39
N ARG A 101 2.64 -8.91 -8.08
CA ARG A 101 3.58 -9.91 -7.53
C ARG A 101 2.94 -11.29 -7.36
N ALA A 102 1.61 -11.38 -7.35
CA ALA A 102 0.88 -12.62 -7.12
C ALA A 102 0.70 -13.41 -8.42
N GLN A 103 1.08 -14.69 -8.41
CA GLN A 103 0.84 -15.60 -9.54
C GLN A 103 -0.53 -16.30 -9.48
N LYS A 104 -0.94 -16.75 -8.28
CA LYS A 104 -2.17 -17.54 -8.11
C LYS A 104 -3.22 -16.84 -7.27
N ARG A 105 -2.82 -16.24 -6.13
CA ARG A 105 -3.76 -15.60 -5.20
C ARG A 105 -3.21 -14.28 -4.67
N LEU A 106 -4.07 -13.28 -4.66
CA LEU A 106 -3.82 -11.98 -4.04
C LEU A 106 -4.86 -11.75 -2.95
N CYS A 107 -4.39 -11.51 -1.73
CA CYS A 107 -5.23 -11.13 -0.59
C CYS A 107 -4.98 -9.66 -0.27
N VAL A 108 -6.04 -8.84 -0.30
CA VAL A 108 -5.96 -7.41 0.04
C VAL A 108 -6.79 -7.16 1.30
N CYS A 109 -6.14 -6.63 2.33
CA CYS A 109 -6.79 -6.28 3.60
C CYS A 109 -7.21 -4.81 3.58
N LEU A 110 -8.49 -4.57 3.86
CA LEU A 110 -9.10 -3.24 3.91
C LEU A 110 -9.67 -2.99 5.31
N TYR A 111 -9.58 -1.75 5.77
CA TYR A 111 -10.17 -1.27 7.02
C TYR A 111 -11.20 -0.17 6.76
N PRO A 112 -12.37 -0.20 7.43
CA PRO A 112 -13.38 0.81 7.18
C PRO A 112 -12.89 2.14 7.75
N PRO A 113 -13.06 3.27 7.03
CA PRO A 113 -12.61 4.58 7.50
C PRO A 113 -13.31 5.01 8.78
N ASN A 114 -14.48 4.43 9.07
CA ASN A 114 -15.19 4.58 10.32
C ASN A 114 -15.54 3.19 10.88
N PRO A 115 -15.10 2.83 12.10
CA PRO A 115 -15.36 1.51 12.69
C PRO A 115 -16.85 1.24 12.94
N ARG A 116 -17.72 2.27 12.90
CA ARG A 116 -19.18 2.12 13.00
C ARG A 116 -19.84 1.69 11.68
N ILE A 117 -19.09 1.67 10.57
CA ILE A 117 -19.60 1.32 9.24
C ILE A 117 -19.02 -0.03 8.84
N SER A 118 -19.87 -0.95 8.41
CA SER A 118 -19.42 -2.23 7.87
C SER A 118 -18.58 -2.03 6.60
N MET A 119 -17.49 -2.79 6.46
CA MET A 119 -16.68 -2.81 5.24
C MET A 119 -17.53 -3.13 4.00
N ASN A 120 -18.54 -3.98 4.13
CA ASN A 120 -19.44 -4.31 3.02
C ASN A 120 -20.20 -3.06 2.53
N THR A 121 -20.68 -2.22 3.45
CA THR A 121 -21.31 -0.94 3.11
C THR A 121 -20.34 -0.01 2.38
N VAL A 122 -19.09 0.07 2.84
CA VAL A 122 -18.04 0.91 2.22
C VAL A 122 -17.74 0.41 0.80
N LEU A 123 -17.55 -0.89 0.63
CA LEU A 123 -17.27 -1.52 -0.66
C LEU A 123 -18.42 -1.30 -1.64
N ASN A 124 -19.66 -1.60 -1.24
CA ASN A 124 -20.82 -1.40 -2.11
C ASN A 124 -21.02 0.07 -2.49
N GLN A 125 -20.73 1.00 -1.58
CA GLN A 125 -20.82 2.43 -1.87
C GLN A 125 -19.73 2.89 -2.86
N ARG A 126 -18.51 2.34 -2.75
CA ARG A 126 -17.36 2.76 -3.55
C ARG A 126 -17.27 2.06 -4.90
N LEU A 127 -17.79 0.84 -5.00
CA LEU A 127 -17.85 0.01 -6.19
C LEU A 127 -19.19 0.14 -6.96
N ARG A 128 -19.98 1.20 -6.72
CA ARG A 128 -21.35 1.31 -7.28
C ARG A 128 -21.42 1.14 -8.82
N ASP A 129 -22.49 0.45 -9.22
CA ASP A 129 -23.03 0.08 -10.55
C ASP A 129 -22.16 -0.76 -11.50
N ASP A 130 -20.84 -0.84 -11.30
CA ASP A 130 -20.04 -1.89 -11.92
C ASP A 130 -19.91 -3.06 -10.93
N VAL A 131 -21.01 -3.81 -10.76
CA VAL A 131 -20.93 -5.16 -10.21
C VAL A 131 -20.10 -5.96 -11.21
N LEU A 132 -18.77 -5.91 -11.04
CA LEU A 132 -17.84 -6.71 -11.82
C LEU A 132 -18.37 -8.15 -11.78
N PRO A 133 -18.74 -8.74 -12.93
CA PRO A 133 -19.33 -10.07 -12.96
C PRO A 133 -18.41 -11.03 -12.20
N GLY A 134 -18.93 -11.67 -11.15
CA GLY A 134 -18.18 -12.64 -10.36
C GLY A 134 -17.54 -12.14 -9.07
N VAL A 135 -17.72 -10.89 -8.65
CA VAL A 135 -17.29 -10.44 -7.32
C VAL A 135 -18.24 -10.95 -6.24
N VAL A 136 -17.80 -11.96 -5.49
CA VAL A 136 -18.52 -12.48 -4.31
C VAL A 136 -17.92 -11.84 -3.05
N VAL A 137 -18.65 -10.90 -2.45
CA VAL A 137 -18.28 -10.36 -1.13
C VAL A 137 -18.64 -11.39 -0.07
N ARG A 138 -17.64 -12.10 0.47
CA ARG A 138 -17.81 -13.03 1.59
C ARG A 138 -17.63 -12.25 2.89
N ASP A 139 -18.72 -12.02 3.60
CA ASP A 139 -18.67 -11.51 4.97
C ASP A 139 -18.02 -12.58 5.86
N GLY A 140 -17.04 -12.18 6.68
CA GLY A 140 -16.32 -13.09 7.60
C GLY A 140 -17.21 -13.72 8.67
N MET A 141 -18.49 -13.34 8.74
CA MET A 141 -19.53 -14.01 9.53
C MET A 141 -20.10 -15.29 8.87
N ALA A 142 -19.78 -15.55 7.60
CA ALA A 142 -20.21 -16.78 6.94
C ALA A 142 -19.30 -17.95 7.34
N LYS A 143 -19.89 -18.97 7.99
CA LYS A 143 -19.23 -20.23 8.34
C LYS A 143 -18.46 -20.77 7.12
N PRO A 144 -17.23 -21.31 7.30
CA PRO A 144 -16.51 -21.91 6.20
C PRO A 144 -17.35 -23.02 5.58
N VAL A 145 -17.58 -22.93 4.26
CA VAL A 145 -18.15 -24.03 3.48
C VAL A 145 -17.08 -25.12 3.47
N PRO A 146 -17.38 -26.34 3.95
CA PRO A 146 -16.42 -27.44 3.92
C PRO A 146 -16.10 -27.77 2.46
N VAL A 147 -14.80 -27.91 2.19
CA VAL A 147 -14.26 -28.55 0.98
C VAL A 147 -14.51 -30.06 1.06
#